data_AF-A0A7Y3F0J9-F1
#
_entry.id   AF-A0A7Y3F0J9-F1
#
_cell.length_a   1.000
_cell.length_b   1.000
_cell.length_c   1.000
_cell.angle_alpha   90.00
_cell.angle_beta   90.00
_cell.angle_gamma   90.00
#
_symmetry.space_group_name_H-M   'P 1'
#
loop_
_entity.id
_entity.type
_entity.pdbx_description
1 polymer ?
#
loop_
_entity_poly.entity_id
_entity_poly.type
_entity_poly.pdbx_seq_one_letter_code
_entity_poly.pdbx_strand_id
1 'polypeptide(L)'
;HVPRNTPFTRYYLARFLQYQFHRSLCQIAGDERPVHRCSIYASREAGEHLLTLLESGRSKPWQDQLETLTGQREIDATAMLDYFAPLKNWLDEQNQGRQCGW
;
A
#
# COMPACT_ATOMS: atom_id res chain seq x y z
N HIS A 1 -11.03 -20.52 -2.91
CA HIS A 1 -9.70 -20.61 -3.53
C HIS A 1 -9.39 -22.02 -3.95
N VAL A 2 -9.21 -22.96 -3.01
CA VAL A 2 -8.86 -24.36 -3.31
C VAL A 2 -9.93 -25.09 -4.15
N PRO A 3 -11.20 -25.25 -3.73
CA PRO A 3 -12.19 -26.00 -4.51
C PRO A 3 -12.63 -25.29 -5.80
N ARG A 4 -12.35 -23.99 -5.95
CA ARG A 4 -12.68 -23.18 -7.13
C ARG A 4 -11.45 -22.89 -8.00
N ASN A 5 -10.32 -23.55 -7.74
CA ASN A 5 -9.03 -23.36 -8.43
C ASN A 5 -8.68 -21.88 -8.70
N THR A 6 -8.85 -21.04 -7.69
CA THR A 6 -8.63 -19.61 -7.80
C THR A 6 -7.35 -19.22 -7.04
N PRO A 7 -6.34 -18.59 -7.68
CA PRO A 7 -5.06 -18.27 -7.05
C PRO A 7 -5.21 -17.40 -5.79
N PHE A 8 -4.42 -17.70 -4.75
CA PHE A 8 -4.45 -16.97 -3.48
C PHE A 8 -3.36 -15.89 -3.37
N THR A 9 -2.23 -16.05 -4.07
CA THR A 9 -1.10 -15.09 -4.01
C THR A 9 -1.50 -13.65 -4.32
N ARG A 10 -2.56 -13.46 -5.13
CA ARG A 10 -3.12 -12.14 -5.42
C ARG A 10 -3.53 -11.35 -4.17
N TYR A 11 -4.00 -12.01 -3.10
CA TYR A 11 -4.37 -11.31 -1.85
C TYR A 11 -3.14 -10.85 -1.08
N TYR A 12 -2.08 -11.65 -1.10
CA TYR A 12 -0.80 -11.30 -0.47
C TYR A 12 -0.19 -10.07 -1.16
N LEU A 13 -0.07 -10.11 -2.48
CA LEU A 13 0.49 -8.99 -3.26
C LEU A 13 -0.39 -7.75 -3.21
N ALA A 14 -1.71 -7.90 -3.33
CA ALA A 14 -2.65 -6.79 -3.25
C ALA A 14 -2.56 -6.04 -1.91
N ARG A 15 -2.18 -6.73 -0.82
CA ARG A 15 -2.04 -6.06 0.48
C ARG A 15 -0.87 -5.07 0.48
N PHE A 16 0.29 -5.43 -0.05
CA PHE A 16 1.42 -4.50 -0.14
C PHE A 16 1.12 -3.35 -1.10
N LEU A 17 0.59 -3.68 -2.29
CA LEU A 17 0.22 -2.68 -3.30
C LEU A 17 -0.81 -1.67 -2.77
N GLN A 18 -1.80 -2.12 -1.98
CA GLN A 18 -2.79 -1.23 -1.35
C GLN A 18 -2.10 -0.12 -0.53
N TYR A 19 -1.14 -0.48 0.33
CA TYR A 19 -0.46 0.50 1.17
C TYR A 19 0.56 1.32 0.38
N GLN A 20 1.26 0.72 -0.58
CA GLN A 20 2.21 1.43 -1.44
C GLN A 20 1.51 2.50 -2.29
N PHE A 21 0.35 2.16 -2.87
CA PHE A 21 -0.50 3.13 -3.58
C PHE A 21 -1.05 4.19 -2.63
N HIS A 22 -1.59 3.80 -1.48
CA HIS A 22 -2.14 4.76 -0.52
C HIS A 22 -1.08 5.76 -0.05
N ARG A 23 0.11 5.30 0.35
CA ARG A 23 1.23 6.19 0.76
C ARG A 23 1.63 7.15 -0.37
N SER A 24 1.73 6.68 -1.61
CA SER A 24 2.11 7.52 -2.75
C SER A 24 1.02 8.54 -3.08
N LEU A 25 -0.25 8.13 -3.07
CA LEU A 25 -1.38 9.03 -3.30
C LEU A 25 -1.54 10.07 -2.19
N CYS A 26 -1.20 9.73 -0.95
CA CYS A 26 -1.14 10.68 0.16
C CYS A 26 -0.09 11.78 -0.07
N GLN A 27 1.10 11.37 -0.53
CA GLN A 27 2.18 12.30 -0.87
C GLN A 27 1.77 13.22 -2.03
N ILE A 28 1.18 12.66 -3.08
CA ILE A 28 0.64 13.42 -4.22
C ILE A 28 -0.47 14.37 -3.76
N ALA A 29 -1.32 13.96 -2.82
CA ALA A 29 -2.36 14.82 -2.26
C ALA A 29 -1.82 15.94 -1.33
N GLY A 30 -0.52 15.95 -1.02
CA GLY A 30 0.08 16.90 -0.07
C GLY A 30 -0.37 16.70 1.38
N ASP A 31 -0.85 15.50 1.74
CA ASP A 31 -1.29 15.21 3.10
C ASP A 31 -0.13 14.73 3.97
N GLU A 32 0.38 15.62 4.83
CA GLU A 32 1.52 15.36 5.71
C GLU A 32 1.17 14.57 6.98
N ARG A 33 -0.10 14.18 7.17
CA ARG A 33 -0.49 13.36 8.32
C ARG A 33 0.13 11.96 8.22
N PRO A 34 0.21 11.23 9.35
CA PRO A 34 0.58 9.82 9.31
C PRO A 34 -0.27 9.04 8.30
N VAL A 35 0.33 8.06 7.62
CA VAL A 35 -0.30 7.34 6.49
C VAL A 35 -1.69 6.78 6.82
N HIS A 36 -1.91 6.32 8.06
CA HIS A 36 -3.20 5.80 8.55
C HIS A 36 -4.26 6.88 8.85
N ARG A 37 -3.90 8.16 8.80
CA ARG A 37 -4.78 9.34 8.97
C ARG A 37 -4.95 10.14 7.69
N CYS A 38 -4.12 9.87 6.68
CA CYS A 38 -4.20 10.55 5.40
C CYS A 38 -5.55 10.31 4.72
N SER A 39 -6.02 11.32 4.00
CA SER A 39 -7.17 11.23 3.10
C SER A 39 -6.85 11.85 1.75
N ILE A 40 -7.13 11.11 0.68
CA ILE A 40 -7.01 11.59 -0.71
C ILE A 40 -8.32 12.24 -1.21
N TYR A 41 -9.31 12.40 -0.33
CA TYR A 41 -10.59 13.01 -0.67
C TYR A 41 -10.39 14.44 -1.23
N ALA A 42 -11.09 14.74 -2.32
CA ALA A 42 -10.99 16.01 -3.05
C ALA A 42 -9.61 16.37 -3.61
N SER A 43 -8.63 15.46 -3.58
CA SER A 43 -7.37 15.65 -4.30
C SER A 43 -7.54 15.29 -5.77
N ARG A 44 -7.65 16.32 -6.62
CA ARG A 44 -7.70 16.16 -8.06
C ARG A 44 -6.42 15.52 -8.60
N GLU A 45 -5.27 15.95 -8.10
CA GLU A 45 -3.96 15.47 -8.52
C GLU A 45 -3.80 13.97 -8.23
N ALA A 46 -4.11 13.53 -7.01
CA ALA A 46 -4.09 12.09 -6.67
C ALA A 46 -5.07 11.29 -7.55
N GLY A 47 -6.23 11.86 -7.85
CA GLY A 47 -7.21 11.28 -8.78
C GLY A 47 -6.67 11.09 -10.20
N GLU A 48 -5.98 12.09 -10.75
CA GLU A 48 -5.38 12.05 -12.09
C GLU A 48 -4.28 10.98 -12.19
N HIS A 49 -3.43 10.87 -11.18
CA HIS A 49 -2.42 9.80 -11.10
C HIS A 49 -3.03 8.40 -10.98
N LEU A 50 -4.05 8.24 -10.13
CA LEU A 50 -4.75 6.95 -10.00
C LEU A 50 -5.48 6.57 -11.30
N LEU A 51 -6.13 7.53 -11.96
CA LEU A 51 -6.82 7.30 -13.22
C LEU A 51 -5.86 6.84 -14.31
N THR A 52 -4.69 7.49 -14.44
CA THR A 52 -3.64 7.11 -15.39
C THR A 52 -3.23 5.64 -15.22
N LEU A 53 -3.05 5.19 -13.97
CA LEU A 53 -2.74 3.80 -13.68
C LEU A 53 -3.89 2.86 -14.11
N LEU A 54 -5.14 3.21 -13.78
CA LEU A 54 -6.31 2.38 -14.08
C LEU A 54 -6.61 2.27 -15.58
N GLU A 55 -6.50 3.36 -16.33
CA GLU A 55 -6.73 3.40 -17.78
C GLU A 55 -5.74 2.53 -18.55
N SER A 56 -4.52 2.37 -18.05
CA SER A 56 -3.48 1.60 -18.71
C SER A 56 -3.77 0.09 -18.78
N GLY A 57 -4.66 -0.42 -17.93
CA GLY A 57 -5.08 -1.83 -17.94
C GLY A 57 -3.89 -2.80 -17.95
N ARG A 58 -3.80 -3.63 -18.99
CA ARG A 58 -2.67 -4.58 -19.20
C ARG A 58 -1.78 -4.21 -20.39
N SER A 59 -1.82 -2.95 -20.83
CA SER A 59 -1.08 -2.49 -22.02
C SER A 59 0.44 -2.40 -21.82
N LYS A 60 0.90 -2.32 -20.57
CA LYS A 60 2.31 -2.23 -20.19
C LYS A 60 2.64 -3.29 -19.12
N PRO A 61 3.93 -3.62 -18.94
CA PRO A 61 4.39 -4.35 -17.76
C PRO A 61 3.91 -3.66 -16.47
N TRP A 62 3.47 -4.44 -15.49
CA TRP A 62 2.92 -3.89 -14.25
C TRP A 62 3.96 -3.07 -13.46
N GLN A 63 5.25 -3.35 -13.62
CA GLN A 63 6.32 -2.59 -12.99
C GLN A 63 6.38 -1.16 -13.51
N ASP A 64 6.18 -0.97 -14.82
CA ASP A 64 6.16 0.36 -15.43
C ASP A 64 4.93 1.14 -14.97
N GLN A 65 3.79 0.46 -14.80
CA GLN A 65 2.58 1.06 -14.25
C GLN A 65 2.76 1.42 -12.78
N LEU A 66 3.37 0.55 -11.98
CA LEU A 66 3.66 0.80 -10.57
C LEU A 66 4.53 2.06 -10.42
N GLU A 67 5.60 2.15 -11.22
CA GLU A 67 6.55 3.26 -11.21
C GLU A 67 5.87 4.61 -11.51
N THR A 68 4.87 4.64 -12.38
CA THR A 68 4.14 5.90 -12.69
C THR A 68 3.36 6.49 -11.51
N LEU A 69 2.96 5.65 -10.54
CA LEU A 69 2.23 6.11 -9.35
C LEU A 69 3.14 6.24 -8.13
N THR A 70 4.10 5.35 -7.97
CA THR A 70 4.88 5.21 -6.72
C THR A 70 6.33 5.67 -6.86
N GLY A 71 6.80 5.90 -8.09
CA GLY A 71 8.22 6.13 -8.39
C GLY A 71 9.11 4.89 -8.21
N GLN A 72 8.52 3.71 -7.95
CA GLN A 72 9.24 2.46 -7.70
C GLN A 72 8.78 1.37 -8.65
N ARG A 73 9.71 0.49 -9.09
CA ARG A 73 9.40 -0.66 -9.95
C ARG A 73 9.09 -1.95 -9.19
N GLU A 74 9.33 -1.94 -7.88
CA GLU A 74 9.21 -3.10 -7.01
C GLU A 74 8.07 -2.91 -5.99
N ILE A 75 7.50 -4.04 -5.55
CA ILE A 75 6.50 -4.04 -4.48
C ILE A 75 7.20 -3.74 -3.16
N ASP A 76 6.73 -2.71 -2.46
CA ASP A 76 7.35 -2.21 -1.23
C ASP A 76 6.46 -2.47 0.00
N ALA A 77 6.96 -3.30 0.92
CA ALA A 77 6.26 -3.61 2.17
C ALA A 77 6.38 -2.53 3.25
N THR A 78 7.32 -1.59 3.11
CA THR A 78 7.55 -0.54 4.11
C THR A 78 6.35 0.38 4.27
N ALA A 79 5.57 0.62 3.20
CA ALA A 79 4.35 1.42 3.27
C ALA A 79 3.31 0.82 4.23
N MET A 80 3.24 -0.50 4.31
CA MET A 80 2.39 -1.20 5.27
C MET A 80 2.92 -1.06 6.69
N LEU A 81 4.24 -1.10 6.88
CA LEU A 81 4.87 -0.88 8.18
C LEU A 81 4.62 0.55 8.67
N ASP A 82 4.75 1.55 7.81
CA ASP A 82 4.46 2.96 8.13
C ASP A 82 3.00 3.15 8.56
N TYR A 83 2.07 2.50 7.86
CA TYR A 83 0.64 2.54 8.20
C TYR A 83 0.39 1.99 9.62
N PHE A 84 0.99 0.86 9.96
CA PHE A 84 0.78 0.18 11.25
C PHE A 84 1.78 0.59 12.34
N ALA A 85 2.70 1.51 12.09
CA ALA A 85 3.75 1.89 13.03
C ALA A 85 3.24 2.23 14.45
N PRO A 86 2.13 3.01 14.63
CA PRO A 86 1.62 3.28 15.98
C PRO A 86 1.14 2.02 16.71
N LEU A 87 0.47 1.12 15.99
CA LEU A 87 0.00 -0.15 16.54
C LEU A 87 1.19 -1.06 16.88
N LYS A 88 2.21 -1.09 16.00
CA LYS A 88 3.42 -1.87 16.23
C LYS A 88 4.16 -1.41 17.48
N ASN A 89 4.34 -0.10 17.66
CA ASN A 89 4.98 0.46 18.85
C ASN A 89 4.18 0.09 20.12
N TRP A 90 2.86 0.23 20.08
CA TRP A 90 2.02 -0.16 21.21
C TRP A 90 2.13 -1.68 21.51
N LEU A 91 2.13 -2.53 20.48
CA LEU A 91 2.31 -3.97 20.65
C LEU A 91 3.69 -4.32 21.23
N ASP A 92 4.74 -3.60 20.87
CA ASP A 92 6.09 -3.80 21.42
C ASP A 92 6.14 -3.49 22.92
N GLU A 93 5.44 -2.45 23.36
CA GLU A 93 5.27 -2.13 24.79
C GLU A 93 4.48 -3.22 25.52
N GLN A 94 3.34 -3.63 24.96
CA GLN A 94 2.49 -4.65 25.59
C GLN A 94 3.16 -6.03 25.68
N ASN A 95 4.13 -6.29 24.80
CA ASN A 95 4.82 -7.55 24.74
C ASN A 95 6.15 -7.58 25.50
N GLN A 96 6.51 -6.50 26.21
CA GLN A 96 7.68 -6.50 27.08
C GLN A 96 7.61 -7.65 28.10
N GLY A 97 8.68 -8.44 28.17
CA GLY A 97 8.77 -9.61 29.06
C GLY A 97 8.03 -10.85 28.58
N ARG A 98 7.37 -10.83 27.43
CA ARG A 98 6.72 -12.01 26.84
C ARG A 98 7.65 -12.69 25.84
N GLN A 99 7.53 -14.01 25.72
CA GLN A 99 8.10 -14.73 24.59
C GLN A 99 7.14 -14.58 23.40
N CYS A 100 7.56 -13.83 22.39
CA CYS A 100 6.83 -13.68 21.14
C CYS A 100 7.33 -14.69 20.10
N GLY A 101 6.41 -15.51 19.59
CA GLY A 101 6.71 -16.66 18.76
C GLY A 101 5.75 -17.79 19.11
N TRP A 102 5.96 -18.97 18.53
CA TRP A 102 5.28 -20.20 18.91
C TRP A 102 6.19 -21.07 19.78
#